data_AF-A0A5B7BS75-F1
#
_entry.id   AF-A0A5B7BS75-F1
#
_cell.length_a   1.000
_cell.length_b   1.000
_cell.length_c   1.000
_cell.angle_alpha   90.00
_cell.angle_beta   90.00
_cell.angle_gamma   90.00
#
_symmetry.space_group_name_H-M   'P 1'
#
loop_
_entity.id
_entity.type
_entity.pdbx_description
1 polymer ?
#
loop_
_entity_poly.entity_id
_entity_poly.type
_entity_poly.pdbx_seq_one_letter_code
_entity_poly.pdbx_strand_id
1 'polypeptide(L)'
;WLCWHGFPFKKFPSDFPLKSMVVLDLGYSSFEQVWEGTKCIGQLKILNLSHCRNLAKTPDFSGQPNINLETLILNDCARLVEFHESIGNLEGLVFLNLKNCKNLRKLPK
;
A
#
# COMPACT_ATOMS: atom_id res chain seq x y z
N TRP A 1 -5.83 -4.55 14.03
CA TRP A 1 -4.47 -4.07 13.71
C TRP A 1 -3.61 -5.29 13.51
N LEU A 2 -2.87 -5.37 12.40
CA LEU A 2 -1.80 -6.33 12.17
C LEU A 2 -0.47 -5.58 11.95
N CYS A 3 0.60 -6.05 12.60
CA CYS A 3 1.97 -5.60 12.35
C CYS A 3 2.82 -6.82 11.99
N TRP A 4 3.41 -6.82 10.80
CA TRP A 4 4.24 -7.89 10.30
C TRP A 4 5.42 -7.33 9.51
N HIS A 5 6.46 -6.92 10.23
CA HIS A 5 7.68 -6.42 9.61
C HIS A 5 8.46 -7.55 8.94
N GLY A 6 8.99 -7.26 7.76
CA GLY A 6 9.78 -8.24 7.01
C GLY A 6 8.97 -9.42 6.48
N PHE A 7 7.72 -9.18 6.05
CA PHE A 7 6.90 -10.22 5.43
C PHE A 7 7.68 -10.88 4.27
N PRO A 8 7.86 -12.23 4.30
CA PRO A 8 8.87 -12.88 3.47
C PRO A 8 8.43 -13.07 2.01
N PHE A 9 7.13 -12.97 1.73
CA PHE A 9 6.62 -13.21 0.39
C PHE A 9 6.57 -11.94 -0.45
N LYS A 10 6.72 -12.13 -1.77
CA LYS A 10 6.71 -11.04 -2.76
C LYS A 10 5.35 -10.41 -2.99
N LYS A 11 4.27 -11.10 -2.59
CA LYS A 11 2.87 -10.68 -2.66
C LYS A 11 2.15 -11.05 -1.37
N PHE A 12 1.17 -10.25 -0.96
CA PHE A 12 0.35 -10.52 0.21
C PHE A 12 -0.71 -11.59 -0.11
N PRO A 13 -1.05 -12.49 0.81
CA PRO A 13 -1.99 -13.58 0.53
C PRO A 13 -3.38 -13.04 0.20
N SER A 14 -4.00 -13.55 -0.87
CA SER A 14 -5.30 -13.09 -1.37
C SER A 14 -6.45 -13.51 -0.44
N ASP A 15 -6.31 -14.64 0.24
CA ASP A 15 -7.24 -15.23 1.19
C ASP A 15 -7.17 -14.63 2.60
N PHE A 16 -6.12 -13.86 2.91
CA PHE A 16 -5.98 -13.26 4.24
C PHE A 16 -7.12 -12.26 4.52
N PRO A 17 -7.84 -12.41 5.66
CA PRO A 17 -9.02 -11.59 5.98
C PRO A 17 -8.62 -10.18 6.41
N LEU A 18 -8.87 -9.19 5.57
CA LEU A 18 -8.61 -7.77 5.85
C LEU A 18 -9.87 -6.94 6.14
N LYS A 19 -11.07 -7.55 6.08
CA LYS A 19 -12.36 -6.83 6.08
C LYS A 19 -12.57 -5.94 7.32
N SER A 20 -12.08 -6.38 8.48
CA SER A 20 -12.20 -5.66 9.76
C SER A 20 -10.89 -5.00 10.20
N MET A 21 -9.89 -4.93 9.31
CA MET A 21 -8.59 -4.38 9.62
C MET A 21 -8.61 -2.86 9.50
N VAL A 22 -8.23 -2.16 10.58
CA VAL A 22 -8.08 -0.71 10.58
C VAL A 22 -6.64 -0.27 10.26
N VAL A 23 -5.65 -1.02 10.76
CA VAL A 23 -4.23 -0.74 10.59
C VAL A 23 -3.53 -2.00 10.10
N LEU A 24 -2.80 -1.89 8.99
CA LEU A 24 -1.94 -2.91 8.43
C LEU A 24 -0.53 -2.33 8.29
N ASP A 25 0.38 -2.80 9.14
CA ASP A 25 1.80 -2.48 9.06
C ASP A 25 2.59 -3.65 8.50
N LEU A 26 3.18 -3.45 7.33
CA LEU A 26 4.00 -4.40 6.61
C LEU A 26 5.38 -3.81 6.27
N GLY A 27 5.89 -2.91 7.11
CA GLY A 27 7.20 -2.30 6.91
C GLY A 27 8.32 -3.32 6.68
N TYR A 28 9.37 -2.93 5.95
CA TYR A 28 10.55 -3.76 5.65
C TYR A 28 10.26 -5.05 4.86
N SER A 29 9.05 -5.21 4.31
CA SER A 29 8.68 -6.41 3.57
C SER A 29 9.30 -6.47 2.18
N SER A 30 9.42 -7.68 1.63
CA SER A 30 10.07 -7.91 0.33
C SER A 30 9.12 -7.82 -0.86
N PHE A 31 8.03 -7.06 -0.75
CA PHE A 31 7.02 -6.97 -1.81
C PHE A 31 7.62 -6.44 -3.12
N GLU A 32 7.34 -7.13 -4.21
CA GLU A 32 7.48 -6.57 -5.56
C GLU A 32 6.16 -5.88 -5.98
N GLN A 33 5.04 -6.47 -5.54
CA GLN A 33 3.67 -5.99 -5.68
C GLN A 33 2.87 -6.48 -4.46
N VAL A 34 2.13 -5.62 -3.77
CA VAL A 34 1.44 -6.03 -2.53
C VAL A 34 0.23 -6.93 -2.83
N TRP A 35 -0.69 -6.48 -3.70
CA TRP A 35 -1.79 -7.26 -4.25
C TRP A 35 -2.24 -6.64 -5.59
N GLU A 36 -3.03 -7.40 -6.35
CA GLU A 36 -3.61 -7.01 -7.65
C GLU A 36 -5.08 -7.39 -7.69
N GLY A 37 -5.92 -6.57 -8.32
CA GLY A 37 -7.36 -6.77 -8.35
C GLY A 37 -8.04 -6.42 -7.02
N THR A 38 -9.31 -6.80 -6.92
CA THR A 38 -10.16 -6.42 -5.80
C THR A 38 -9.76 -7.16 -4.51
N LYS A 39 -9.24 -6.41 -3.54
CA LYS A 39 -9.00 -6.88 -2.17
C LYS A 39 -10.03 -6.23 -1.23
N CYS A 40 -10.68 -7.00 -0.36
CA CYS A 40 -11.64 -6.43 0.59
C CYS A 40 -10.92 -5.78 1.79
N ILE A 41 -10.65 -4.46 1.73
CA ILE A 41 -10.00 -3.68 2.81
C ILE A 41 -10.88 -2.53 3.32
N GLY A 42 -12.21 -2.68 3.29
CA GLY A 42 -13.16 -1.58 3.50
C GLY A 42 -13.10 -0.81 4.84
N GLN A 43 -12.42 -1.32 5.87
CA GLN A 43 -12.20 -0.61 7.13
C GLN A 43 -10.77 -0.08 7.31
N LEU A 44 -9.89 -0.31 6.33
CA LEU A 44 -8.48 0.03 6.44
C LEU A 44 -8.28 1.53 6.36
N LYS A 45 -7.72 2.10 7.43
CA LYS A 45 -7.39 3.53 7.55
C LYS A 45 -5.90 3.79 7.41
N ILE A 46 -5.05 2.85 7.84
CA ILE A 46 -3.60 3.03 7.83
C ILE A 46 -2.95 1.83 7.15
N LEU A 47 -2.17 2.11 6.11
CA LEU A 47 -1.32 1.14 5.44
C LEU A 47 0.14 1.60 5.50
N ASN A 48 0.97 0.86 6.23
CA ASN A 48 2.41 1.10 6.29
C ASN A 48 3.15 0.07 5.42
N LEU A 49 3.81 0.56 4.38
CA LEU A 49 4.67 -0.18 3.46
C LEU A 49 6.08 0.42 3.44
N SER A 50 6.47 1.17 4.48
CA SER A 50 7.80 1.76 4.60
C SER A 50 8.90 0.71 4.42
N HIS A 51 10.02 1.12 3.82
CA HIS A 51 11.19 0.27 3.57
C HIS A 51 10.91 -0.99 2.72
N CYS A 52 9.77 -1.07 2.00
CA CYS A 52 9.53 -2.11 0.99
C CYS A 52 10.37 -1.83 -0.27
N ARG A 53 11.69 -2.07 -0.18
CA ARG A 53 12.67 -1.63 -1.19
C ARG A 53 12.47 -2.27 -2.57
N ASN A 54 11.76 -3.39 -2.66
CA ASN A 54 11.45 -4.07 -3.92
C ASN A 54 10.15 -3.62 -4.58
N LEU A 55 9.34 -2.81 -3.89
CA LEU A 55 8.02 -2.43 -4.36
C LEU A 55 8.15 -1.52 -5.58
N ALA A 56 7.63 -1.95 -6.72
CA ALA A 56 7.73 -1.18 -7.97
C ALA A 56 6.56 -0.21 -8.16
N LYS A 57 5.38 -0.57 -7.65
CA LYS A 57 4.11 0.13 -7.82
C LYS A 57 3.28 0.07 -6.54
N THR A 58 2.46 1.09 -6.27
CA THR A 58 1.54 1.04 -5.12
C THR A 58 0.49 -0.06 -5.26
N PRO A 59 -0.17 -0.49 -4.17
CA PRO A 59 -1.23 -1.49 -4.23
C PRO A 59 -2.38 -1.05 -5.14
N ASP A 60 -3.08 -2.04 -5.70
CA ASP A 60 -4.34 -1.82 -6.39
C ASP A 60 -5.46 -1.54 -5.36
N PHE A 61 -6.15 -0.41 -5.55
CA PHE A 61 -7.31 0.03 -4.77
C PHE A 61 -8.60 0.04 -5.61
N SER A 62 -8.56 -0.51 -6.83
CA SER A 62 -9.72 -0.64 -7.70
C SER A 62 -10.79 -1.54 -7.08
N GLY A 63 -12.05 -1.30 -7.46
CA GLY A 63 -13.18 -2.09 -6.97
C GLY A 63 -13.52 -1.86 -5.48
N GLN A 64 -13.02 -0.79 -4.88
CA GLN A 64 -13.31 -0.43 -3.49
C GLN A 64 -13.95 0.95 -3.37
N PRO A 65 -15.26 1.07 -3.65
CA PRO A 65 -15.94 2.35 -3.68
C PRO A 65 -16.03 3.04 -2.32
N ASN A 66 -15.92 2.28 -1.22
CA ASN A 66 -16.05 2.80 0.15
C ASN A 66 -14.72 2.73 0.93
N ILE A 67 -13.58 2.68 0.24
CA ILE A 67 -12.29 2.69 0.93
C ILE A 67 -12.07 4.07 1.59
N ASN A 68 -11.76 4.05 2.89
CA ASN A 68 -11.46 5.26 3.66
C ASN A 68 -10.04 5.18 4.22
N LEU A 69 -9.07 4.98 3.33
CA LEU A 69 -7.66 4.96 3.70
C LEU A 69 -7.20 6.40 3.98
N GLU A 70 -6.83 6.68 5.22
CA GLU A 70 -6.44 8.01 5.70
C GLU A 70 -4.92 8.23 5.60
N THR A 71 -4.13 7.16 5.74
CA THR A 71 -2.67 7.21 5.80
C THR A 71 -2.03 6.11 4.96
N LEU A 72 -1.16 6.51 4.04
CA LEU A 72 -0.29 5.62 3.26
C LEU A 72 1.18 5.99 3.47
N ILE A 73 1.96 5.06 4.03
CA ILE A 73 3.39 5.26 4.31
C ILE A 73 4.22 4.40 3.36
N LEU A 74 5.05 5.05 2.55
CA LEU A 74 5.88 4.43 1.50
C LEU A 74 7.34 4.89 1.56
N ASN A 75 7.78 5.53 2.65
CA ASN A 75 9.14 6.06 2.72
C ASN A 75 10.18 4.95 2.53
N ASP A 76 11.30 5.31 1.90
CA ASP A 76 12.44 4.42 1.62
C ASP A 76 12.11 3.20 0.72
N CYS A 77 11.01 3.28 -0.06
CA CYS A 77 10.71 2.34 -1.14
C CYS A 77 11.54 2.67 -2.39
N ALA A 78 12.80 2.25 -2.39
CA ALA A 78 13.78 2.65 -3.40
C ALA A 78 13.41 2.28 -4.85
N ARG A 79 12.69 1.18 -5.09
CA ARG A 79 12.28 0.73 -6.44
C ARG A 79 10.90 1.24 -6.88
N LEU A 80 10.21 2.04 -6.07
CA LEU A 80 8.90 2.57 -6.41
C LEU A 80 9.06 3.57 -7.57
N VAL A 81 8.45 3.25 -8.71
CA VAL A 81 8.56 4.07 -9.94
C VAL A 81 7.27 4.79 -10.30
N GLU A 82 6.12 4.21 -9.95
CA GLU A 82 4.80 4.73 -10.28
C GLU A 82 3.73 4.34 -9.25
N PHE A 83 2.55 4.93 -9.38
CA PHE A 83 1.36 4.61 -8.62
C PHE A 83 0.43 3.71 -9.45
N HIS A 84 -0.38 2.90 -8.77
CA HIS A 84 -1.57 2.33 -9.38
C HIS A 84 -2.60 3.43 -9.67
N GLU A 85 -3.31 3.36 -10.79
CA GLU A 85 -4.23 4.43 -11.24
C GLU A 85 -5.33 4.71 -10.23
N SER A 86 -5.78 3.68 -9.52
CA SER A 86 -6.78 3.77 -8.45
C SER A 86 -6.35 4.57 -7.22
N ILE A 87 -5.08 4.99 -7.12
CA ILE A 87 -4.59 5.86 -6.04
C ILE A 87 -5.41 7.16 -5.96
N GLY A 88 -5.89 7.68 -7.12
CA GLY A 88 -6.72 8.88 -7.20
C GLY A 88 -8.13 8.68 -6.63
N ASN A 89 -8.56 7.43 -6.43
CA ASN A 89 -9.85 7.11 -5.82
C ASN A 89 -9.79 7.15 -4.28
N LEU A 90 -8.61 7.38 -3.69
CA LEU A 90 -8.44 7.46 -2.24
C LEU A 90 -8.84 8.85 -1.74
N GLU A 91 -10.12 9.21 -1.86
CA GLU A 91 -10.66 10.52 -1.46
C GLU A 91 -10.43 10.86 0.01
N GLY A 92 -10.35 9.84 0.88
CA GLY A 92 -10.06 9.98 2.31
C GLY A 92 -8.58 10.13 2.67
N LEU A 93 -7.65 10.10 1.71
CA LEU A 93 -6.21 10.10 2.00
C LEU A 93 -5.75 11.48 2.50
N VAL A 94 -5.43 11.56 3.79
CA VAL A 94 -4.95 12.80 4.44
C VAL A 94 -3.42 12.84 4.49
N PHE A 95 -2.76 11.69 4.55
CA PHE A 95 -1.31 11.60 4.68
C PHE A 95 -0.69 10.58 3.73
N LEU A 96 0.28 11.05 2.95
CA LEU A 96 1.10 10.24 2.05
C LEU A 96 2.58 10.53 2.28
N ASN A 97 3.33 9.53 2.74
CA ASN A 97 4.78 9.67 2.95
C ASN A 97 5.57 8.96 1.84
N LEU A 98 6.25 9.75 1.00
CA LEU A 98 7.10 9.30 -0.11
C LEU A 98 8.58 9.65 0.11
N LYS A 99 8.97 9.99 1.35
CA LYS A 99 10.34 10.37 1.66
C LYS A 99 11.32 9.29 1.18
N ASN A 100 12.39 9.70 0.51
CA ASN A 100 13.42 8.80 -0.03
C ASN A 100 12.94 7.77 -1.09
N CYS A 101 11.79 7.96 -1.74
CA CYS A 101 11.40 7.21 -2.94
C CYS A 101 12.12 7.74 -4.19
N LYS A 102 13.41 7.39 -4.33
CA LYS A 102 14.34 8.02 -5.29
C LYS A 102 14.03 7.77 -6.77
N ASN A 103 13.34 6.67 -7.10
CA ASN A 103 13.04 6.28 -8.48
C ASN A 103 11.63 6.71 -8.94
N LEU A 104 10.86 7.39 -8.09
CA LEU A 104 9.51 7.79 -8.40
C LEU A 104 9.52 8.89 -9.47
N ARG A 105 8.92 8.61 -10.63
CA ARG A 105 8.98 9.52 -11.80
C ARG A 105 7.74 10.36 -12.01
N LYS A 106 6.59 9.91 -11.51
CA LYS A 106 5.29 10.55 -11.69
C LYS A 106 4.55 10.55 -10.37
N LEU A 107 4.01 11.70 -10.01
CA LEU A 107 3.05 11.84 -8.93
C LEU A 107 1.66 11.36 -9.39
N PRO A 108 0.81 10.90 -8.47
CA PRO A 108 -0.55 10.52 -8.80
C PRO A 108 -1.34 11.77 -9.24
N LYS A 109 -2.31 11.58 -10.14
CA LYS A 109 -3.27 12.62 -10.51
C LYS A 109 -4.44 12.64 -9.54
#